data_AF-A0A7S2DEL1-F1
#
_entry.id   AF-A0A7S2DEL1-F1
#
_cell.length_a   1.000
_cell.length_b   1.000
_cell.length_c   1.000
_cell.angle_alpha   90.00
_cell.angle_beta   90.00
_cell.angle_gamma   90.00
#
_symmetry.space_group_name_H-M   'P 1'
#
loop_
_entity.id
_entity.type
_entity.pdbx_description
1 polymer ?
#
loop_
_entity_poly.entity_id
_entity_poly.type
_entity_poly.pdbx_seq_one_letter_code
_entity_poly.pdbx_strand_id
1 'polypeptide(L)'
;GTGKTSTAAEIAERTRFRHLNVSDIAKRHDCHEGWDEEHQSFTLDEDKVLDHLEPIMNSGGNVVDYHSCDFFPERYFDLVLVLCTNNTLLYDRLVERGYS
;
A
#
# COMPACT_ATOMS: atom_id res chain seq x y z
N GLY A 1 4.13 -3.85 -9.27
CA GLY A 1 4.55 -4.97 -10.13
C GLY A 1 4.15 -6.35 -9.60
N THR A 2 4.39 -6.66 -8.32
CA THR A 2 4.28 -8.04 -7.80
C THR A 2 2.86 -8.57 -7.59
N GLY A 3 1.82 -7.72 -7.62
CA GLY A 3 0.42 -8.14 -7.55
C GLY A 3 -0.33 -7.76 -6.28
N LYS A 4 0.27 -6.99 -5.36
CA LYS A 4 -0.33 -6.57 -4.06
C LYS A 4 -1.80 -6.16 -4.16
N THR A 5 -2.10 -5.16 -4.98
CA THR A 5 -3.47 -4.62 -5.12
C THR A 5 -4.46 -5.65 -5.65
N SER A 6 -4.08 -6.45 -6.64
CA SER A 6 -4.94 -7.52 -7.18
C SER A 6 -5.19 -8.62 -6.14
N THR A 7 -4.16 -9.04 -5.41
CA THR A 7 -4.29 -10.04 -4.34
C THR A 7 -5.12 -9.52 -3.17
N ALA A 8 -4.89 -8.28 -2.74
CA ALA A 8 -5.62 -7.66 -1.64
C ALA A 8 -7.11 -7.50 -1.95
N ALA A 9 -7.44 -7.09 -3.18
CA ALA A 9 -8.83 -6.99 -3.65
C ALA A 9 -9.54 -8.36 -3.61
N GLU A 10 -8.89 -9.41 -4.12
CA GLU A 10 -9.44 -10.78 -4.10
C GLU A 10 -9.66 -11.31 -2.68
N ILE A 11 -8.70 -11.07 -1.76
CA ILE A 11 -8.84 -11.46 -0.35
C ILE A 11 -10.03 -10.71 0.26
N ALA A 12 -10.11 -9.39 0.09
CA ALA A 12 -11.18 -8.57 0.61
C ALA A 12 -12.56 -9.02 0.12
N GLU A 13 -12.68 -9.38 -1.16
CA GLU A 13 -13.91 -9.92 -1.73
C GLU A 13 -14.32 -11.25 -1.05
N ARG A 14 -13.36 -12.18 -0.90
CA ARG A 14 -13.63 -13.52 -0.34
C ARG A 14 -13.90 -13.50 1.17
N THR A 15 -13.23 -12.64 1.92
CA THR A 15 -13.36 -12.55 3.38
C THR A 15 -14.39 -11.52 3.83
N ARG A 16 -14.86 -10.66 2.89
CA ARG A 16 -15.67 -9.46 3.17
C ARG A 16 -14.95 -8.44 4.05
N PHE A 17 -13.62 -8.48 4.07
CA PHE A 17 -12.81 -7.47 4.74
C PHE A 17 -12.72 -6.21 3.90
N ARG A 18 -12.36 -5.10 4.54
CA ARG A 18 -12.17 -3.82 3.87
C ARG A 18 -10.78 -3.77 3.25
N HIS A 19 -10.71 -3.60 1.93
CA HIS A 19 -9.44 -3.32 1.25
C HIS A 19 -9.03 -1.86 1.45
N LEU A 20 -7.80 -1.65 1.94
CA LEU A 20 -7.18 -0.36 2.15
C LEU A 20 -5.91 -0.27 1.29
N ASN A 21 -5.96 0.51 0.22
CA ASN A 21 -4.78 0.91 -0.53
C ASN A 21 -4.20 2.18 0.09
N VAL A 22 -3.01 2.09 0.67
CA VAL A 22 -2.41 3.19 1.44
C VAL A 22 -2.04 4.38 0.55
N SER A 23 -1.61 4.13 -0.69
CA SER A 23 -1.34 5.21 -1.66
C SER A 23 -2.60 6.01 -1.99
N ASP A 24 -3.76 5.37 -2.11
CA ASP A 24 -5.03 6.05 -2.39
C ASP A 24 -5.52 6.84 -1.17
N ILE A 25 -5.33 6.32 0.05
CA ILE A 25 -5.63 7.04 1.29
C ILE A 25 -4.78 8.31 1.37
N ALA A 26 -3.47 8.18 1.16
CA ALA A 26 -2.56 9.31 1.20
C ALA A 26 -2.94 10.40 0.19
N LYS A 27 -3.30 10.02 -1.04
CA LYS A 27 -3.76 10.97 -2.07
C LYS A 27 -5.09 11.64 -1.74
N ARG A 28 -6.04 10.93 -1.13
CA ARG A 28 -7.37 11.47 -0.80
C ARG A 28 -7.36 12.41 0.40
N HIS A 29 -6.37 12.24 1.28
CA HIS A 29 -6.24 12.98 2.54
C HIS A 29 -5.02 13.90 2.55
N ASP A 30 -4.41 14.16 1.39
CA ASP A 30 -3.26 15.05 1.23
C ASP A 30 -2.11 14.73 2.21
N CYS A 31 -1.87 13.43 2.47
CA CYS A 31 -0.83 12.95 3.38
C CYS A 31 0.55 12.94 2.68
N HIS A 32 1.01 14.13 2.35
CA HIS A 32 2.30 14.38 1.71
C HIS A 32 3.01 15.59 2.34
N GLU A 33 4.34 15.53 2.41
CA GLU A 33 5.19 16.56 3.05
C GLU A 33 5.98 17.39 2.03
N GLY A 34 6.04 16.94 0.78
CA GLY A 34 6.84 17.60 -0.25
C GLY A 34 6.76 16.87 -1.58
N TRP A 35 7.25 17.53 -2.62
CA TRP A 35 7.42 16.95 -3.95
C TRP A 35 8.88 16.57 -4.14
N ASP A 36 9.12 15.32 -4.51
CA ASP A 36 10.41 14.80 -4.93
C ASP A 36 10.59 15.03 -6.44
N GLU A 37 11.51 15.92 -6.79
CA GLU A 37 11.82 16.24 -8.19
C GLU A 37 12.60 15.13 -8.90
N GLU A 38 13.38 14.30 -8.20
CA GLU A 38 14.13 13.21 -8.82
C GLU A 38 13.19 12.09 -9.28
N HIS A 39 12.24 11.73 -8.42
CA HIS A 39 11.29 10.65 -8.66
C HIS A 39 9.95 11.12 -9.21
N GLN A 40 9.76 12.44 -9.37
CA GLN A 40 8.52 13.06 -9.86
C GLN A 40 7.29 12.55 -9.10
N SER A 41 7.39 12.55 -7.77
CA SER A 41 6.36 11.99 -6.90
C SER A 41 6.26 12.76 -5.57
N PHE A 42 5.17 12.59 -4.85
CA PHE A 42 5.04 13.16 -3.52
C PHE A 42 5.70 12.28 -2.46
N THR A 43 6.47 12.91 -1.57
CA THR A 43 6.96 12.28 -0.35
C THR A 43 5.79 12.08 0.60
N LEU A 44 5.60 10.84 1.05
CA LEU A 44 4.54 10.46 1.97
C LEU A 44 4.75 11.13 3.33
N ASP A 45 3.66 11.65 3.90
CA ASP A 45 3.60 12.00 5.32
C ASP A 45 3.14 10.78 6.12
N GLU A 46 4.09 10.06 6.72
CA GLU A 46 3.83 8.80 7.42
C GLU A 46 2.92 9.00 8.63
N ASP A 47 3.15 10.06 9.42
CA ASP A 47 2.37 10.37 10.61
C ASP A 47 0.91 10.66 10.27
N LYS A 48 0.63 11.49 9.24
CA LYS A 48 -0.75 11.74 8.79
C LYS A 48 -1.44 10.48 8.28
N VAL A 49 -0.72 9.62 7.56
CA VAL A 49 -1.28 8.34 7.11
C VAL A 49 -1.67 7.48 8.31
N LEU A 50 -0.82 7.41 9.33
CA LEU A 50 -1.09 6.66 10.55
C LEU A 50 -2.29 7.23 11.31
N ASP A 51 -2.39 8.54 11.46
CA ASP A 51 -3.53 9.21 12.11
C ASP A 51 -4.87 8.85 11.44
N HIS A 52 -4.88 8.75 10.11
CA HIS A 52 -6.06 8.33 9.35
C HIS A 52 -6.35 6.83 9.45
N LEU A 53 -5.32 5.99 9.51
CA LEU A 53 -5.46 4.54 9.57
C LEU A 53 -5.82 4.02 10.97
N GLU A 54 -5.31 4.62 12.03
CA GLU A 54 -5.48 4.22 13.43
C GLU A 54 -6.92 3.84 13.80
N PRO A 55 -7.95 4.69 13.62
CA PRO A 55 -9.32 4.32 13.96
C PRO A 55 -9.88 3.17 13.08
N ILE A 56 -9.43 3.06 11.83
CA ILE A 56 -9.88 2.02 10.90
C ILE A 56 -9.26 0.68 11.29
N MET A 57 -7.95 0.68 11.58
CA MET A 57 -7.20 -0.52 11.96
C MET A 57 -7.68 -1.08 13.30
N ASN A 58 -8.01 -0.22 14.26
CA ASN A 58 -8.57 -0.63 15.56
C ASN A 58 -9.95 -1.31 15.45
N SER A 59 -10.67 -1.12 14.34
CA SER A 59 -11.96 -1.81 14.09
C SER A 59 -11.79 -3.25 13.58
N GLY A 60 -10.58 -3.62 13.14
CA GLY A 60 -10.29 -4.93 12.56
C GLY A 60 -10.95 -5.18 11.19
N GLY A 61 -10.73 -6.37 10.61
CA GLY A 61 -11.36 -6.78 9.35
C GLY A 61 -10.85 -6.00 8.13
N ASN A 62 -9.56 -5.66 8.10
CA ASN A 62 -8.94 -4.90 7.03
C ASN A 62 -7.91 -5.75 6.27
N VAL A 63 -7.76 -5.48 4.97
CA VAL A 63 -6.66 -5.96 4.13
C VAL A 63 -5.92 -4.73 3.63
N VAL A 64 -4.70 -4.53 4.10
CA VAL A 64 -3.89 -3.35 3.76
C VAL A 64 -2.90 -3.71 2.67
N ASP A 65 -2.79 -2.89 1.63
CA ASP A 65 -1.71 -2.98 0.65
C ASP A 65 -0.87 -1.71 0.63
N TYR A 66 0.45 -1.91 0.66
CA TYR A 66 1.45 -0.87 0.44
C TYR A 66 2.80 -1.49 0.04
N HIS A 67 3.75 -0.67 -0.41
CA HIS A 67 5.03 -1.15 -0.91
C HIS A 67 6.15 -1.15 0.13
N SER A 68 6.00 -0.39 1.21
CA SER A 68 6.84 -0.41 2.42
C SER A 68 6.00 -0.80 3.63
N CYS A 69 6.65 -1.20 4.73
CA CYS A 69 5.97 -1.54 5.98
C CYS A 69 6.57 -0.90 7.23
N ASP A 70 7.67 -0.15 7.10
CA ASP A 70 8.57 0.15 8.23
C ASP A 70 7.96 1.09 9.27
N PHE A 71 6.99 1.91 8.88
CA PHE A 71 6.34 2.91 9.73
C PHE A 71 5.04 2.43 10.38
N PHE A 72 4.50 1.28 9.97
CA PHE A 72 3.26 0.80 10.57
C PHE A 72 3.51 0.24 11.98
N PRO A 73 2.66 0.55 12.97
CA PRO A 73 2.68 -0.12 14.26
C PRO A 73 2.50 -1.63 14.12
N GLU A 74 3.36 -2.44 14.74
CA GLU A 74 3.30 -3.91 14.65
C GLU A 74 1.90 -4.46 15.05
N ARG A 75 1.24 -3.82 16.01
CA ARG A 75 -0.10 -4.17 16.49
C ARG A 75 -1.21 -4.09 15.44
N TYR A 76 -0.97 -3.49 14.27
CA TYR A 76 -1.97 -3.36 13.21
C TYR A 76 -2.23 -4.67 12.48
N PHE A 77 -1.31 -5.62 12.50
CA PHE A 77 -1.36 -6.77 11.60
C PHE A 77 -1.28 -8.10 12.33
N ASP A 78 -2.33 -8.92 12.16
CA ASP A 78 -2.32 -10.32 12.59
C ASP A 78 -1.50 -11.22 11.64
N LEU A 79 -1.34 -10.80 10.38
CA LEU A 79 -0.63 -11.53 9.32
C LEU A 79 -0.02 -10.57 8.30
N VAL A 80 1.25 -10.80 7.94
CA VAL A 80 1.95 -10.06 6.89
C VAL A 80 2.32 -11.00 5.75
N LEU A 81 1.96 -10.62 4.51
CA LEU A 81 2.25 -11.39 3.30
C LEU A 81 3.17 -10.62 2.36
N VAL A 82 4.36 -11.17 2.09
CA VAL A 82 5.31 -10.60 1.13
C VAL A 82 5.17 -11.30 -0.21
N LEU A 83 4.62 -10.60 -1.20
CA LEU A 83 4.42 -11.11 -2.56
C LEU A 83 5.72 -11.02 -3.37
N CYS A 84 6.30 -12.17 -3.69
CA CYS A 84 7.48 -12.28 -4.53
C CYS A 84 7.09 -12.56 -5.99
N THR A 85 7.88 -12.06 -6.93
CA THR A 85 7.74 -12.35 -8.36
C THR A 85 9.13 -12.51 -8.97
N ASN A 86 9.28 -13.43 -9.93
CA ASN A 86 10.53 -13.56 -10.67
C ASN A 86 10.93 -12.22 -11.30
N ASN A 87 12.23 -11.89 -11.24
CA ASN A 87 12.72 -10.58 -11.67
C ASN A 87 12.42 -10.26 -13.15
N THR A 88 12.59 -11.22 -14.07
CA THR A 88 12.30 -11.03 -15.49
C THR A 88 10.83 -10.68 -15.71
N LEU A 89 9.93 -11.45 -15.10
CA LEU A 89 8.48 -11.18 -15.17
C LEU A 89 8.10 -9.86 -14.50
N LEU A 90 8.78 -9.48 -13.42
CA LEU A 90 8.53 -8.21 -12.75
C LEU A 90 8.96 -7.03 -13.63
N TYR A 91 10.12 -7.15 -14.30
CA TYR A 91 10.63 -6.14 -15.22
C TYR A 91 9.65 -5.91 -16.38
N ASP A 92 9.22 -6.98 -17.06
CA ASP A 92 8.27 -6.90 -18.17
C ASP A 92 6.98 -6.17 -17.75
N ARG A 93 6.42 -6.51 -16.59
CA ARG A 93 5.22 -5.86 -16.03
C ARG A 93 5.41 -4.38 -15.70
N LEU A 94 6.62 -3.94 -15.35
CA LEU A 94 6.91 -2.54 -15.03
C LEU A 94 7.14 -1.74 -16.32
N VAL A 95 7.81 -2.32 -17.31
CA VAL A 95 7.97 -1.73 -18.65
C VAL A 95 6.60 -1.53 -19.32
N GLU A 96 5.71 -2.51 -19.24
CA GLU A 96 4.32 -2.37 -19.74
C GLU A 96 3.55 -1.23 -19.07
N ARG A 97 3.95 -0.81 -17.85
CA ARG A 97 3.37 0.33 -17.12
C ARG A 97 4.05 1.66 -17.45
N GLY A 98 5.01 1.67 -18.37
CA GLY A 98 5.73 2.87 -18.80
C GLY A 98 6.91 3.29 -17.91
N TYR A 99 7.38 2.40 -17.03
CA TYR A 99 8.62 2.63 -16.28
C TYR A 99 9.83 2.26 -17.16
N SER A 100 10.83 3.14 -17.23
CA SER A 100 12.09 2.98 -17.99
C SER A 100 13.28 2.76 -17.09
#